data_AF-A0A3N5QL81-F1
#
_entry.id   AF-A0A3N5QL81-F1
#
_cell.length_a   1.000
_cell.length_b   1.000
_cell.length_c   1.000
_cell.angle_alpha   90.00
_cell.angle_beta   90.00
_cell.angle_gamma   90.00
#
_symmetry.space_group_name_H-M   'P 1'
#
loop_
_entity.id
_entity.type
_entity.pdbx_description
1 polymer ?
#
loop_
_entity_poly.entity_id
_entity_poly.type
_entity_poly.pdbx_seq_one_letter_code
_entity_poly.pdbx_strand_id
1 'polypeptide(L)'
;TEGYVIREPSVSYGDDHLIDLSKIDFEKLAEKFKSGRKRTINERLKGAVAQKLIAMVRLNRARMDYLEQFQAMIDAYNAGSLNAEEFFEQLLAFAQSLNAEERRGVGERLNEEELALFDILTKPQIEMSDTDREKVKSTARELLVTLKAEKLVLDWRKRQQARAEVRVTIEKLLDQGLPRVYTPELFEQKTTAVFQHVFDAYYGAGQSVYAAA
;
A
#
# COMPACT_ATOMS: atom_id res chain seq x y z
N THR A 1 10.68 43.87 -45.12
CA THR A 1 10.98 42.73 -44.23
C THR A 1 9.73 42.43 -43.43
N GLU A 2 8.93 41.49 -43.92
CA GLU A 2 7.70 41.06 -43.22
C GLU A 2 8.08 40.14 -42.06
N GLY A 3 7.68 40.53 -40.85
CA GLY A 3 7.95 39.78 -39.63
C GLY A 3 7.02 38.58 -39.50
N TYR A 4 7.59 37.39 -39.31
CA TYR A 4 6.83 36.19 -38.96
C TYR A 4 6.23 36.34 -37.55
N VAL A 5 4.91 36.30 -37.47
CA VAL A 5 4.19 36.17 -36.20
C VAL A 5 4.06 34.67 -35.89
N ILE A 6 4.90 34.18 -34.99
CA ILE A 6 4.71 32.85 -34.40
C ILE A 6 3.55 32.97 -33.41
N ARG A 7 2.38 32.43 -33.79
CA ARG A 7 1.29 32.21 -32.85
C ARG A 7 1.58 30.91 -32.10
N GLU A 8 1.97 31.01 -30.84
CA GLU A 8 1.94 29.85 -29.94
C GLU A 8 0.49 29.38 -29.81
N PRO A 9 0.18 28.09 -30.03
CA PRO A 9 -1.13 27.59 -29.69
C PRO A 9 -1.24 27.60 -28.17
N SER A 10 -2.13 28.46 -27.65
CA SER A 10 -2.56 28.46 -26.26
C SER A 10 -3.30 27.15 -25.98
N VAL A 11 -2.57 26.07 -25.72
CA VAL A 11 -3.14 24.83 -25.22
C VAL A 11 -3.39 25.06 -23.73
N SER A 12 -4.65 25.38 -23.42
CA SER A 12 -5.18 25.36 -22.06
C SER A 12 -4.89 23.98 -21.46
N TYR A 13 -3.95 23.90 -20.52
CA TYR A 13 -3.76 22.74 -19.65
C TYR A 13 -4.96 22.66 -18.71
N GLY A 14 -6.07 22.12 -19.23
CA GLY A 14 -7.26 21.84 -18.46
C GLY A 14 -6.99 20.74 -17.45
N ASP A 15 -7.66 20.83 -16.32
CA ASP A 15 -7.69 19.92 -15.16
C ASP A 15 -8.20 18.47 -15.48
N ASP A 16 -8.11 18.06 -16.75
CA ASP A 16 -8.59 16.79 -17.33
C ASP A 16 -7.44 15.77 -17.46
N HIS A 17 -6.40 15.91 -16.64
CA HIS A 17 -5.07 15.28 -16.84
C HIS A 17 -4.68 14.22 -15.82
N LEU A 18 -5.48 14.00 -14.78
CA LEU A 18 -5.22 12.95 -13.81
C LEU A 18 -6.04 11.70 -14.14
N ILE A 19 -5.33 10.59 -14.33
CA ILE A 19 -5.94 9.28 -14.48
C ILE A 19 -6.31 8.79 -13.07
N ASP A 20 -7.60 8.83 -12.73
CA ASP A 20 -8.12 8.27 -11.47
C ASP A 20 -8.33 6.76 -11.60
N LEU A 21 -7.35 5.98 -11.11
CA LEU A 21 -7.38 4.51 -11.14
C LEU A 21 -8.58 3.88 -10.43
N SER A 22 -9.22 4.59 -9.49
CA SER A 22 -10.41 4.10 -8.81
C SER A 22 -11.67 4.12 -9.70
N LYS A 23 -11.66 4.94 -10.76
CA LYS A 23 -12.78 5.16 -11.68
C LYS A 23 -12.42 4.92 -13.15
N ILE A 24 -11.24 4.37 -13.43
CA ILE A 24 -10.84 4.05 -14.80
C ILE A 24 -11.78 3.02 -15.40
N ASP A 25 -12.27 3.36 -16.59
CA ASP A 25 -12.79 2.41 -17.55
C ASP A 25 -11.61 1.87 -18.36
N PHE A 26 -11.13 0.68 -17.98
CA PHE A 26 -9.94 0.06 -18.58
C PHE A 26 -10.14 -0.24 -20.07
N GLU A 27 -11.37 -0.53 -20.48
CA GLU A 27 -11.71 -0.77 -21.89
C GLU A 27 -11.56 0.52 -22.70
N LYS A 28 -12.14 1.64 -22.21
CA LYS A 28 -11.97 2.94 -22.87
C LYS A 28 -10.51 3.40 -22.89
N LEU A 29 -9.74 3.10 -21.85
CA LEU A 29 -8.32 3.42 -21.81
C LEU A 29 -7.54 2.63 -22.87
N ALA A 30 -7.85 1.34 -23.04
CA ALA A 30 -7.26 0.50 -24.09
C ALA A 30 -7.65 0.98 -25.50
N GLU A 31 -8.90 1.39 -25.72
CA GLU A 31 -9.32 1.98 -27.00
C GLU A 31 -8.59 3.29 -27.30
N LYS A 32 -8.48 4.19 -26.31
CA LYS A 32 -7.67 5.42 -26.44
C LYS A 32 -6.19 5.12 -26.71
N PHE A 33 -5.67 4.02 -26.18
CA PHE A 33 -4.30 3.60 -26.44
C PHE A 33 -4.08 3.17 -27.90
N LYS A 34 -5.04 2.46 -28.51
CA LYS A 34 -4.96 2.03 -29.92
C LYS A 34 -4.92 3.20 -30.89
N SER A 35 -5.72 4.24 -30.66
CA SER A 35 -5.84 5.40 -31.58
C SER A 35 -5.00 6.62 -31.19
N GLY A 36 -4.40 6.62 -29.99
CA GLY A 36 -3.75 7.77 -29.39
C GLY A 36 -2.23 7.78 -29.43
N ARG A 37 -1.64 8.77 -28.76
CA ARG A 37 -0.17 8.87 -28.57
C ARG A 37 0.28 7.88 -27.49
N LYS A 38 0.61 6.65 -27.90
CA LYS A 38 0.98 5.52 -27.02
C LYS A 38 1.94 5.88 -25.89
N ARG A 39 3.07 6.53 -26.22
CA ARG A 39 4.06 6.98 -25.22
C ARG A 39 3.46 7.92 -24.17
N THR A 40 2.66 8.89 -24.58
CA THR A 40 1.99 9.82 -23.65
C THR A 40 1.01 9.10 -22.74
N ILE A 41 0.29 8.09 -23.25
CA ILE A 41 -0.66 7.31 -22.46
C ILE A 41 0.07 6.44 -21.44
N ASN A 42 1.17 5.79 -21.85
CA ASN A 42 2.02 5.01 -20.93
C ASN A 42 2.59 5.86 -19.80
N GLU A 43 3.13 7.04 -20.10
CA GLU A 43 3.67 7.93 -19.07
C GLU A 43 2.59 8.37 -18.06
N ARG A 44 1.38 8.65 -18.54
CA ARG A 44 0.24 9.01 -17.67
C ARG A 44 -0.21 7.83 -16.81
N LEU A 45 -0.36 6.65 -17.40
CA LEU A 45 -0.77 5.45 -16.66
C LEU A 45 0.28 5.05 -15.62
N LYS A 46 1.57 5.09 -15.99
CA LYS A 46 2.70 4.89 -15.08
C LYS A 46 2.63 5.86 -13.90
N GLY A 47 2.43 7.16 -14.16
CA GLY A 47 2.31 8.17 -13.10
C GLY A 47 1.16 7.89 -12.14
N ALA A 48 -0.01 7.53 -12.66
CA ALA A 48 -1.18 7.19 -11.85
C ALA A 48 -0.93 5.92 -11.00
N VAL A 49 -0.36 4.88 -11.60
CA VAL A 49 -0.04 3.61 -10.92
C VAL A 49 0.97 3.87 -9.81
N ALA A 50 2.01 4.66 -10.07
CA ALA A 50 3.00 5.03 -9.06
C ALA A 50 2.35 5.76 -7.88
N GLN A 51 1.49 6.75 -8.14
CA GLN A 51 0.80 7.50 -7.08
C GLN A 51 -0.08 6.59 -6.21
N LYS A 52 -0.88 5.71 -6.83
CA LYS A 52 -1.72 4.76 -6.11
C LYS A 52 -0.88 3.79 -5.27
N LEU A 53 0.16 3.22 -5.87
CA LEU A 53 1.03 2.26 -5.19
C LEU A 53 1.74 2.87 -3.98
N ILE A 54 2.27 4.09 -4.10
CA ILE A 54 2.91 4.80 -2.98
C ILE A 54 1.91 4.99 -1.83
N ALA A 55 0.66 5.37 -2.14
CA ALA A 55 -0.38 5.51 -1.13
C ALA A 55 -0.69 4.15 -0.44
N MET A 56 -0.82 3.07 -1.21
CA MET A 56 -1.08 1.73 -0.67
C MET A 56 0.06 1.20 0.21
N VAL A 57 1.32 1.43 -0.19
CA VAL A 57 2.52 1.01 0.57
C VAL A 57 2.68 1.83 1.85
N ARG A 58 2.30 3.13 1.83
CA ARG A 58 2.32 3.98 3.02
C ARG A 58 1.39 3.45 4.12
N LEU A 59 0.23 2.93 3.73
CA LEU A 59 -0.74 2.34 4.66
C LEU A 59 -0.29 0.94 5.10
N ASN A 60 0.22 0.14 4.17
CA ASN A 60 0.67 -1.22 4.45
C ASN A 60 2.03 -1.51 3.81
N ARG A 61 3.09 -1.46 4.64
CA ARG A 61 4.47 -1.74 4.21
C ARG A 61 4.68 -3.17 3.71
N ALA A 62 3.75 -4.09 3.98
CA ALA A 62 3.83 -5.46 3.46
C ALA A 62 3.43 -5.57 1.98
N ARG A 63 3.16 -4.43 1.32
CA ARG A 63 2.95 -4.30 -0.15
C ARG A 63 4.20 -3.85 -0.91
N MET A 64 5.38 -3.88 -0.28
CA MET A 64 6.66 -3.50 -0.91
C MET A 64 7.01 -4.37 -2.14
N ASP A 65 6.54 -5.61 -2.18
CA ASP A 65 6.66 -6.51 -3.32
C ASP A 65 6.02 -5.94 -4.60
N TYR A 66 4.89 -5.22 -4.49
CA TYR A 66 4.30 -4.52 -5.63
C TYR A 66 5.21 -3.39 -6.12
N LEU A 67 5.92 -2.70 -5.23
CA LEU A 67 6.88 -1.66 -5.62
C LEU A 67 8.04 -2.23 -6.42
N GLU A 68 8.57 -3.38 -6.00
CA GLU A 68 9.63 -4.09 -6.71
C GLU A 68 9.17 -4.56 -8.10
N GLN A 69 7.96 -5.15 -8.20
CA GLN A 69 7.37 -5.57 -9.47
C GLN A 69 7.16 -4.39 -10.43
N PHE A 70 6.67 -3.26 -9.90
CA PHE A 70 6.48 -2.04 -10.69
C PHE A 70 7.79 -1.48 -11.21
N GLN A 71 8.83 -1.43 -10.37
CA GLN A 71 10.15 -0.97 -10.77
C GLN A 71 10.77 -1.87 -11.85
N ALA A 72 10.68 -3.19 -11.69
CA ALA A 72 11.17 -4.14 -12.70
C ALA A 72 10.50 -3.95 -14.06
N MET A 73 9.20 -3.66 -14.09
CA MET A 73 8.46 -3.37 -15.32
C MET A 73 8.95 -2.08 -16.01
N ILE A 74 9.20 -1.03 -15.22
CA ILE A 74 9.76 0.23 -15.73
C ILE A 74 11.17 0.00 -16.31
N ASP A 75 12.00 -0.76 -15.61
CA ASP A 75 13.37 -1.03 -16.02
C ASP A 75 13.41 -1.86 -17.32
N ALA A 76 12.52 -2.85 -17.46
CA ALA A 76 12.38 -3.63 -18.68
C ALA A 76 11.97 -2.77 -19.89
N TYR A 77 11.05 -1.82 -19.70
CA TYR A 77 10.66 -0.89 -20.76
C TYR A 77 11.80 0.09 -21.12
N ASN A 78 12.47 0.66 -20.12
CA ASN A 78 13.59 1.58 -20.33
C ASN A 78 14.80 0.91 -21.00
N ALA A 79 15.04 -0.37 -20.72
CA ALA A 79 16.07 -1.18 -21.38
C ALA A 79 15.73 -1.54 -22.83
N GLY A 80 14.51 -1.24 -23.30
CA GLY A 80 14.03 -1.61 -24.63
C GLY A 80 13.62 -3.08 -24.75
N SER A 81 13.53 -3.81 -23.63
CA SER A 81 13.08 -5.21 -23.59
C SER A 81 11.56 -5.35 -23.78
N LEU A 82 10.81 -4.26 -23.59
CA LEU A 82 9.37 -4.18 -23.86
C LEU A 82 9.10 -3.06 -24.87
N ASN A 83 8.22 -3.32 -25.83
CA ASN A 83 7.67 -2.27 -26.68
C ASN A 83 6.56 -1.47 -25.95
N ALA A 84 6.03 -0.43 -26.60
CA ALA A 84 5.06 0.46 -25.95
C ALA A 84 3.73 -0.26 -25.65
N GLU A 85 3.32 -1.19 -26.49
CA GLU A 85 2.11 -2.00 -26.38
C GLU A 85 2.23 -3.01 -25.24
N GLU A 86 3.35 -3.76 -25.19
CA GLU A 86 3.63 -4.71 -24.11
C GLU A 86 3.72 -4.02 -22.75
N PHE A 87 4.38 -2.86 -22.69
CA PHE A 87 4.46 -2.09 -21.44
C PHE A 87 3.08 -1.58 -21.00
N PHE A 88 2.23 -1.16 -21.95
CA PHE A 88 0.86 -0.75 -21.65
C PHE A 88 0.04 -1.91 -21.07
N GLU A 89 0.10 -3.09 -21.69
CA GLU A 89 -0.62 -4.29 -21.22
C GLU A 89 -0.18 -4.71 -19.81
N GLN A 90 1.13 -4.67 -19.54
CA GLN A 90 1.66 -4.97 -18.21
C GLN A 90 1.23 -3.92 -17.16
N LEU A 91 1.28 -2.64 -17.49
CA LEU A 91 0.79 -1.57 -16.61
C LEU A 91 -0.70 -1.72 -16.32
N LEU A 92 -1.49 -2.12 -17.33
CA LEU A 92 -2.93 -2.33 -17.19
C LEU A 92 -3.24 -3.50 -16.26
N ALA A 93 -2.59 -4.65 -16.47
CA ALA A 93 -2.73 -5.82 -15.62
C ALA A 93 -2.29 -5.55 -14.19
N PHE A 94 -1.20 -4.80 -14.01
CA PHE A 94 -0.72 -4.41 -12.69
C PHE A 94 -1.67 -3.41 -12.00
N ALA A 95 -2.23 -2.44 -12.72
CA ALA A 95 -3.26 -1.56 -12.17
C ALA A 95 -4.50 -2.36 -11.70
N GLN A 96 -4.89 -3.41 -12.42
CA GLN A 96 -5.98 -4.31 -12.02
C GLN A 96 -5.62 -5.12 -10.76
N SER A 97 -4.38 -5.61 -10.64
CA SER A 97 -3.95 -6.33 -9.44
C SER A 97 -3.93 -5.42 -8.20
N LEU A 98 -3.53 -4.15 -8.34
CA LEU A 98 -3.62 -3.17 -7.26
C LEU A 98 -5.08 -2.91 -6.83
N ASN A 99 -6.01 -2.86 -7.78
CA ASN A 99 -7.44 -2.73 -7.46
C ASN A 99 -7.98 -3.95 -6.71
N ALA A 100 -7.50 -5.16 -7.02
CA ALA A 100 -7.87 -6.36 -6.28
C ALA A 100 -7.28 -6.35 -4.86
N GLU A 101 -6.02 -5.97 -4.72
CA GLU A 101 -5.31 -5.85 -3.44
C GLU A 101 -5.96 -4.83 -2.50
N GLU A 102 -6.36 -3.67 -3.03
CA GLU A 102 -7.09 -2.64 -2.28
C GLU A 102 -8.42 -3.15 -1.71
N ARG A 103 -9.08 -4.07 -2.42
CA ARG A 103 -10.35 -4.67 -1.99
C ARG A 103 -10.16 -5.88 -1.09
N ARG A 104 -8.92 -6.35 -0.88
CA ARG A 104 -8.65 -7.57 -0.09
C ARG A 104 -9.17 -7.46 1.34
N GLY A 105 -9.08 -6.27 1.96
CA GLY A 105 -9.63 -6.03 3.29
C GLY A 105 -11.12 -6.41 3.43
N VAL A 106 -11.92 -6.14 2.38
CA VAL A 106 -13.34 -6.52 2.35
C VAL A 106 -13.51 -8.04 2.39
N GLY A 107 -12.72 -8.76 1.58
CA GLY A 107 -12.73 -10.24 1.58
C GLY A 107 -12.28 -10.82 2.92
N GLU A 108 -11.31 -10.17 3.57
CA GLU A 108 -10.78 -10.59 4.87
C GLU A 108 -11.64 -10.16 6.07
N ARG A 109 -12.63 -9.29 5.85
CA ARG A 109 -13.41 -8.62 6.90
C ARG A 109 -12.54 -7.80 7.86
N LEU A 110 -11.53 -7.14 7.29
CA LEU A 110 -10.59 -6.28 7.98
C LEU A 110 -10.64 -4.88 7.37
N ASN A 111 -10.54 -3.85 8.21
CA ASN A 111 -10.22 -2.51 7.71
C ASN A 111 -8.72 -2.43 7.35
N GLU A 112 -8.29 -1.33 6.75
CA GLU A 112 -6.91 -1.17 6.27
C GLU A 112 -5.86 -1.25 7.40
N GLU A 113 -6.18 -0.75 8.60
CA GLU A 113 -5.28 -0.81 9.77
C GLU A 113 -5.09 -2.24 10.26
N GLU A 114 -6.20 -2.97 10.37
CA GLU A 114 -6.23 -4.37 10.76
C GLU A 114 -5.53 -5.25 9.72
N LEU A 115 -5.74 -4.95 8.43
CA LEU A 115 -5.11 -5.67 7.32
C LEU A 115 -3.59 -5.47 7.32
N ALA A 116 -3.09 -4.26 7.60
CA ALA A 116 -1.67 -4.00 7.70
C ALA A 116 -1.00 -4.81 8.82
N LEU A 117 -1.61 -4.88 10.00
CA LEU A 117 -1.11 -5.74 11.09
C LEU A 117 -1.20 -7.22 10.74
N PHE A 118 -2.33 -7.65 10.17
CA PHE A 118 -2.50 -9.03 9.73
C PHE A 118 -1.42 -9.44 8.74
N ASP A 119 -1.10 -8.60 7.77
CA ASP A 119 -0.04 -8.87 6.79
C ASP A 119 1.34 -8.93 7.43
N ILE A 120 1.67 -8.03 8.36
CA ILE A 120 2.94 -8.08 9.10
C ILE A 120 3.07 -9.43 9.83
N LEU A 121 1.97 -9.88 10.43
CA LEU A 121 1.93 -11.14 11.17
C LEU A 121 1.96 -12.38 10.27
N THR A 122 1.55 -12.28 9.00
CA THR A 122 1.38 -13.46 8.11
C THR A 122 2.35 -13.52 6.92
N LYS A 123 3.08 -12.43 6.62
CA LYS A 123 4.07 -12.37 5.52
C LYS A 123 5.52 -12.36 6.02
N PRO A 124 6.48 -13.09 5.42
CA PRO A 124 6.31 -14.06 4.32
C PRO A 124 5.34 -15.17 4.71
N GLN A 125 4.74 -15.82 3.70
CA GLN A 125 3.67 -16.81 3.89
C GLN A 125 4.00 -17.81 5.01
N ILE A 126 3.11 -17.90 6.00
CA ILE A 126 3.17 -18.88 7.09
C ILE A 126 2.03 -19.87 6.88
N GLU A 127 2.37 -21.15 6.76
CA GLU A 127 1.39 -22.23 6.69
C GLU A 127 0.65 -22.37 8.02
N MET A 128 -0.67 -22.16 7.99
CA MET A 128 -1.54 -22.26 9.16
C MET A 128 -2.96 -22.65 8.76
N SER A 129 -3.71 -23.19 9.71
CA SER A 129 -5.12 -23.53 9.50
C SER A 129 -6.00 -22.28 9.37
N ASP A 130 -7.19 -22.40 8.76
CA ASP A 130 -8.16 -21.30 8.71
C ASP A 130 -8.54 -20.80 10.11
N THR A 131 -8.66 -21.71 11.08
CA THR A 131 -8.93 -21.37 12.48
C THR A 131 -7.80 -20.51 13.08
N ASP A 132 -6.55 -20.86 12.80
CA ASP A 132 -5.40 -20.10 13.28
C ASP A 132 -5.29 -18.75 12.58
N ARG A 133 -5.61 -18.69 11.30
CA ARG A 133 -5.69 -17.46 10.53
C ARG A 133 -6.72 -16.48 11.11
N GLU A 134 -7.91 -16.96 11.46
CA GLU A 134 -8.93 -16.15 12.14
C GLU A 134 -8.49 -15.67 13.54
N LYS A 135 -7.71 -16.48 14.28
CA LYS A 135 -7.11 -16.02 15.55
C LYS A 135 -6.13 -14.87 15.32
N VAL A 136 -5.29 -14.94 14.29
CA VAL A 136 -4.35 -13.84 13.95
C VAL A 136 -5.12 -12.56 13.64
N LYS A 137 -6.24 -12.64 12.89
CA LYS A 137 -7.12 -11.50 12.63
C LYS A 137 -7.71 -10.91 13.91
N SER A 138 -8.26 -11.76 14.78
CA SER A 138 -8.82 -11.33 16.07
C SER A 138 -7.77 -10.63 16.93
N THR A 139 -6.56 -11.21 16.98
CA THR A 139 -5.43 -10.65 17.72
C THR A 139 -5.02 -9.29 17.18
N ALA A 140 -4.95 -9.13 15.86
CA ALA A 140 -4.63 -7.84 15.21
C ALA A 140 -5.66 -6.76 15.58
N ARG A 141 -6.96 -7.10 15.57
CA ARG A 141 -8.03 -6.18 15.97
C ARG A 141 -7.94 -5.78 17.44
N GLU A 142 -7.82 -6.75 18.33
CA GLU A 142 -7.71 -6.52 19.78
C GLU A 142 -6.48 -5.68 20.14
N LEU A 143 -5.36 -5.94 19.48
CA LEU A 143 -4.14 -5.18 19.64
C LEU A 143 -4.34 -3.70 19.28
N LEU A 144 -4.95 -3.41 18.13
CA LEU A 144 -5.22 -2.02 17.73
C LEU A 144 -6.15 -1.30 18.69
N VAL A 145 -7.23 -1.96 19.12
CA VAL A 145 -8.18 -1.39 20.09
C VAL A 145 -7.45 -1.03 21.39
N THR A 146 -6.68 -1.97 21.94
CA THR A 146 -5.95 -1.77 23.20
C THR A 146 -4.91 -0.66 23.10
N LEU A 147 -4.10 -0.67 22.03
CA LEU A 147 -3.07 0.33 21.83
C LEU A 147 -3.67 1.73 21.68
N LYS A 148 -4.70 1.89 20.86
CA LYS A 148 -5.37 3.19 20.64
C LYS A 148 -6.05 3.71 21.90
N ALA A 149 -6.68 2.84 22.69
CA ALA A 149 -7.38 3.22 23.90
C ALA A 149 -6.42 3.62 25.04
N GLU A 150 -5.31 2.90 25.20
CA GLU A 150 -4.51 2.99 26.42
C GLU A 150 -3.09 3.50 26.23
N LYS A 151 -2.46 3.25 25.08
CA LYS A 151 -1.00 3.39 24.93
C LYS A 151 -0.57 4.50 23.98
N LEU A 152 -1.34 4.75 22.91
CA LEU A 152 -1.02 5.73 21.86
C LEU A 152 -1.46 7.15 22.22
N VAL A 153 -1.15 7.57 23.44
CA VAL A 153 -1.43 8.91 23.97
C VAL A 153 -0.54 9.99 23.32
N LEU A 154 -0.81 11.26 23.61
CA LEU A 154 0.00 12.37 23.10
C LEU A 154 1.50 12.17 23.44
N ASP A 155 2.37 12.38 22.46
CA ASP A 155 3.83 12.29 22.60
C ASP A 155 4.38 10.93 23.09
N TRP A 156 3.61 9.84 22.98
CA TRP A 156 4.05 8.50 23.41
C TRP A 156 5.40 8.10 22.78
N ARG A 157 5.66 8.49 21.52
CA ARG A 157 6.91 8.21 20.79
C ARG A 157 8.13 8.91 21.37
N LYS A 158 7.96 10.04 22.04
CA LYS A 158 9.08 10.84 22.60
C LYS A 158 9.54 10.27 23.95
N ARG A 159 8.64 9.63 24.70
CA ARG A 159 8.89 9.15 26.06
C ARG A 159 9.39 7.70 26.02
N GLN A 160 10.56 7.43 26.59
CA GLN A 160 11.11 6.07 26.64
C GLN A 160 10.18 5.09 27.36
N GLN A 161 9.61 5.51 28.49
CA GLN A 161 8.66 4.70 29.27
C GLN A 161 7.41 4.32 28.46
N ALA A 162 6.79 5.28 27.77
CA ALA A 162 5.59 5.01 26.96
C ALA A 162 5.91 4.08 25.76
N ARG A 163 7.07 4.23 25.13
CA ARG A 163 7.53 3.30 24.08
C ARG A 163 7.71 1.88 24.62
N ALA A 164 8.30 1.73 25.80
CA ALA A 164 8.46 0.44 26.45
C ALA A 164 7.10 -0.19 26.77
N GLU A 165 6.15 0.60 27.28
CA GLU A 165 4.79 0.13 27.57
C GLU A 165 4.04 -0.34 26.30
N VAL A 166 4.17 0.38 25.19
CA VAL A 166 3.63 -0.06 23.88
C VAL A 166 4.23 -1.40 23.48
N ARG A 167 5.56 -1.54 23.56
CA ARG A 167 6.26 -2.79 23.20
C ARG A 167 5.82 -3.96 24.06
N VAL A 168 5.78 -3.79 25.39
CA VAL A 168 5.31 -4.83 26.32
C VAL A 168 3.85 -5.21 26.06
N THR A 169 3.00 -4.24 25.71
CA THR A 169 1.59 -4.50 25.38
C THR A 169 1.46 -5.33 24.11
N ILE A 170 2.26 -5.02 23.08
CA ILE A 170 2.33 -5.81 21.84
C ILE A 170 2.79 -7.23 22.15
N GLU A 171 3.92 -7.39 22.85
CA GLU A 171 4.47 -8.70 23.24
C GLU A 171 3.43 -9.53 23.98
N LYS A 172 2.77 -8.95 24.98
CA LYS A 172 1.75 -9.66 25.77
C LYS A 172 0.54 -10.10 24.95
N LEU A 173 -0.01 -9.23 24.10
CA LEU A 173 -1.21 -9.57 23.32
C LEU A 173 -0.91 -10.54 22.19
N LEU A 174 0.25 -10.42 21.56
CA LEU A 174 0.69 -11.39 20.57
C LEU A 174 0.93 -12.76 21.21
N ASP A 175 1.55 -12.84 22.38
CA ASP A 175 1.81 -14.11 23.07
C ASP A 175 0.51 -14.84 23.46
N GLN A 176 -0.51 -14.07 23.83
CA GLN A 176 -1.83 -14.60 24.18
C GLN A 176 -2.66 -15.04 22.97
N GLY A 177 -2.58 -14.30 21.86
CA GLY A 177 -3.47 -14.47 20.72
C GLY A 177 -2.90 -15.29 19.57
N LEU A 178 -1.58 -15.29 19.37
CA LEU A 178 -0.96 -15.96 18.24
C LEU A 178 -0.95 -17.49 18.40
N PRO A 179 -1.21 -18.23 17.31
CA PRO A 179 -1.19 -19.69 17.30
C PRO A 179 0.23 -20.27 17.48
N ARG A 180 0.32 -21.57 17.82
CA ARG A 180 1.60 -22.26 18.07
C ARG A 180 2.53 -22.39 16.86
N VAL A 181 2.06 -22.06 15.65
CA VAL A 181 2.89 -22.01 14.45
C VAL A 181 3.96 -20.91 14.52
N TYR A 182 3.78 -19.92 15.39
CA TYR A 182 4.77 -18.89 15.66
C TYR A 182 5.84 -19.41 16.62
N THR A 183 6.99 -19.83 16.07
CA THR A 183 8.16 -20.19 16.89
C THR A 183 8.68 -18.97 17.66
N PRO A 184 9.46 -19.14 18.74
CA PRO A 184 10.02 -18.01 19.49
C PRO A 184 10.74 -16.98 18.62
N GLU A 185 11.51 -17.44 17.63
CA GLU A 185 12.24 -16.59 16.70
C GLU A 185 11.29 -15.81 15.78
N LEU A 186 10.28 -16.49 15.23
CA LEU A 186 9.28 -15.86 14.38
C LEU A 186 8.44 -14.85 15.18
N PHE A 187 8.09 -15.20 16.41
CA PHE A 187 7.37 -14.34 17.35
C PHE A 187 8.13 -13.04 17.64
N GLU A 188 9.42 -13.12 17.95
CA GLU A 188 10.26 -11.94 18.18
C GLU A 188 10.34 -11.03 16.94
N GLN A 189 10.53 -11.64 15.76
CA GLN A 189 10.54 -10.93 14.49
C GLN A 189 9.21 -10.21 14.23
N LYS A 190 8.08 -10.90 14.43
CA LYS A 190 6.74 -10.34 14.24
C LYS A 190 6.46 -9.21 15.23
N THR A 191 6.77 -9.42 16.49
CA THR A 191 6.64 -8.40 17.55
C THR A 191 7.41 -7.14 17.19
N THR A 192 8.67 -7.29 16.77
CA THR A 192 9.52 -6.17 16.38
C THR A 192 8.95 -5.43 15.18
N ALA A 193 8.48 -6.16 14.16
CA ALA A 193 7.87 -5.58 12.97
C ALA A 193 6.55 -4.85 13.28
N VAL A 194 5.72 -5.42 14.15
CA VAL A 194 4.48 -4.78 14.62
C VAL A 194 4.79 -3.50 15.40
N PHE A 195 5.75 -3.54 16.33
CA PHE A 195 6.16 -2.34 17.05
C PHE A 195 6.67 -1.25 16.11
N GLN A 196 7.52 -1.61 15.15
CA GLN A 196 8.03 -0.65 14.16
C GLN A 196 6.90 -0.03 13.35
N HIS A 197 5.95 -0.85 12.88
CA HIS A 197 4.76 -0.35 12.20
C HIS A 197 3.96 0.62 13.06
N VAL A 198 3.68 0.26 14.31
CA VAL A 198 2.94 1.13 15.24
C VAL A 198 3.66 2.46 15.46
N PHE A 199 4.99 2.43 15.59
CA PHE A 199 5.80 3.64 15.78
C PHE A 199 5.79 4.57 14.55
N ASP A 200 5.84 4.00 13.35
CA ASP A 200 5.84 4.74 12.09
C ASP A 200 4.44 5.25 11.71
N ALA A 201 3.40 4.47 12.00
CA ALA A 201 2.04 4.71 11.56
C ALA A 201 1.21 5.57 12.52
N TYR A 202 1.48 5.56 13.83
CA TYR A 202 0.65 6.24 14.84
C TYR A 202 1.40 7.33 15.58
N TYR A 203 0.93 8.58 15.43
CA TYR A 203 1.61 9.76 15.92
C TYR A 203 1.19 10.16 17.34
N GLY A 204 0.05 9.63 17.80
CA GLY A 204 -0.55 9.91 19.11
C GLY A 204 -1.78 10.82 18.99
N ALA A 205 -2.60 10.86 20.04
CA ALA A 205 -3.81 11.71 20.11
C ALA A 205 -4.77 11.52 18.91
N GLY A 206 -4.94 10.28 18.46
CA GLY A 206 -5.81 9.93 17.33
C GLY A 206 -5.22 10.21 15.94
N GLN A 207 -4.01 10.77 15.84
CA GLN A 207 -3.35 10.98 14.56
C GLN A 207 -2.58 9.72 14.11
N SER A 208 -2.81 9.29 12.87
CA SER A 208 -2.11 8.18 12.24
C SER A 208 -2.06 8.37 10.72
N VAL A 209 -1.31 7.52 10.00
CA VAL A 209 -1.36 7.46 8.53
C VAL A 209 -2.74 7.05 7.99
N TYR A 210 -3.58 6.47 8.85
CA TYR A 210 -4.91 5.99 8.52
C TYR A 210 -6.03 7.01 8.75
N ALA A 211 -5.73 8.16 9.36
CA ALA A 211 -6.74 9.18 9.69
C ALA A 211 -7.37 9.84 8.44
N ALA A 212 -6.76 9.68 7.26
CA ALA A 212 -7.24 10.20 5.98
C ALA A 212 -7.51 9.08 4.95
N ALA A 213 -7.46 7.82 5.39
CA ALA A 213 -7.67 6.64 4.56
C ALA A 213 -9.15 6.23 4.52
#